data_AF-I3T6W7-F1
#
_entry.id   AF-I3T6W7-F1
#
_cell.length_a   1.000
_cell.length_b   1.000
_cell.length_c   1.000
_cell.angle_alpha   90.00
_cell.angle_beta   90.00
_cell.angle_gamma   90.00
#
_symmetry.space_group_name_H-M   'P 1'
#
loop_
_entity.id
_entity.type
_entity.pdbx_description
1 polymer ?
#
loop_
_entity_poly.entity_id
_entity_poly.type
_entity_poly.pdbx_seq_one_letter_code
_entity_poly.pdbx_strand_id
1 'polypeptide(L)'
;MELCLALTAATSSCQVHIAAYLLPHVPQQVLGALSVEILKAAGERSGGSLDGVAFLLQSDFLGDPAATYAVADIIAKSEDEAVAPELKTFLRDHWSEGAYMEGLRLGQEHYMNLVRIIKWGESPICLRDLPAPLTVAIAYLPLYRECVKAGGCLFSQRLRGQLVEAARRLGDRVFDEVTHGRELVVFLENHLPNFLLHPPRTA
;
A
#
# COMPACT_ATOMS: atom_id res chain seq x y z
N MET A 1 -6.10 -28.68 0.66
CA MET A 1 -4.68 -28.67 0.28
C MET A 1 -4.50 -28.27 -1.18
N GLU A 2 -5.15 -28.95 -2.14
CA GLU A 2 -5.08 -28.63 -3.58
C GLU A 2 -5.35 -27.15 -3.93
N LEU A 3 -6.38 -26.52 -3.35
CA LEU A 3 -6.69 -25.11 -3.61
C LEU A 3 -5.59 -24.15 -3.13
N CYS A 4 -4.89 -24.50 -2.04
CA CYS A 4 -3.77 -23.71 -1.54
C CYS A 4 -2.57 -23.80 -2.49
N LEU A 5 -2.28 -25.00 -3.01
CA LEU A 5 -1.22 -25.20 -4.01
C LEU A 5 -1.55 -24.45 -5.31
N ALA A 6 -2.79 -24.52 -5.76
CA ALA A 6 -3.26 -23.78 -6.93
C ALA A 6 -3.15 -22.26 -6.73
N LEU A 7 -3.51 -21.75 -5.54
CA LEU A 7 -3.35 -20.34 -5.19
C LEU A 7 -1.87 -19.94 -5.21
N THR A 8 -0.97 -20.72 -4.59
CA THR A 8 0.46 -20.45 -4.60
C THR A 8 1.03 -20.45 -6.03
N ALA A 9 0.63 -21.40 -6.88
CA ALA A 9 1.07 -21.47 -8.27
C ALA A 9 0.56 -20.27 -9.10
N ALA A 10 -0.72 -19.90 -8.93
CA ALA A 10 -1.28 -18.71 -9.58
C ALA A 10 -0.55 -17.44 -9.13
N THR A 11 -0.23 -17.34 -7.84
CA THR A 11 0.53 -16.22 -7.25
C THR A 11 1.95 -16.17 -7.80
N SER A 12 2.68 -17.29 -7.84
CA SER A 12 4.05 -17.32 -8.39
C SER A 12 4.11 -16.94 -9.86
N SER A 13 3.11 -17.33 -10.65
CA SER A 13 3.07 -17.02 -12.08
C SER A 13 2.40 -15.67 -12.39
N CYS A 14 2.18 -14.82 -11.38
CA CYS A 14 1.51 -13.53 -11.50
C CYS A 14 0.12 -13.60 -12.20
N GLN A 15 -0.57 -14.74 -12.09
CA GLN A 15 -1.91 -14.94 -12.62
C GLN A 15 -2.95 -14.35 -11.65
N VAL A 16 -2.93 -13.02 -11.52
CA VAL A 16 -3.71 -12.27 -10.53
C VAL A 16 -5.20 -12.59 -10.59
N HIS A 17 -5.78 -12.74 -11.79
CA HIS A 17 -7.19 -13.07 -11.96
C HIS A 17 -7.55 -14.48 -11.45
N ILE A 18 -6.64 -15.45 -11.62
CA ILE A 18 -6.82 -16.81 -11.09
C ILE A 18 -6.64 -16.79 -9.58
N ALA A 19 -5.63 -16.10 -9.07
CA ALA A 19 -5.42 -15.95 -7.63
C ALA A 19 -6.63 -15.29 -6.95
N ALA A 20 -7.19 -14.24 -7.55
CA ALA A 20 -8.41 -13.57 -7.08
C ALA A 20 -9.63 -14.51 -7.06
N TYR A 21 -9.77 -15.36 -8.06
CA TYR A 21 -10.84 -16.36 -8.11
C TYR A 21 -10.64 -17.45 -7.05
N LEU A 22 -9.41 -17.91 -6.83
CA LEU A 22 -9.10 -19.00 -5.90
C LEU A 22 -9.13 -18.58 -4.43
N LEU A 23 -8.67 -17.36 -4.12
CA LEU A 23 -8.46 -16.89 -2.75
C LEU A 23 -9.69 -17.08 -1.85
N PRO A 24 -10.94 -16.70 -2.25
CA PRO A 24 -12.12 -16.89 -1.43
C PRO A 24 -12.50 -18.37 -1.17
N HIS A 25 -11.95 -19.29 -1.95
CA HIS A 25 -12.24 -20.73 -1.84
C HIS A 25 -11.23 -21.49 -0.98
N VAL A 26 -10.10 -20.87 -0.62
CA VAL A 26 -9.13 -21.51 0.29
C VAL A 26 -9.59 -21.32 1.73
N PRO A 27 -9.68 -22.38 2.55
CA PRO A 27 -10.08 -22.24 3.95
C PRO A 27 -9.11 -21.36 4.74
N GLN A 28 -9.65 -20.44 5.53
CA GLN A 28 -8.85 -19.45 6.28
C GLN A 28 -7.81 -20.08 7.21
N GLN A 29 -8.17 -21.20 7.84
CA GLN A 29 -7.24 -21.95 8.70
C GLN A 29 -6.01 -22.45 7.94
N VAL A 30 -6.18 -22.81 6.66
CA VAL A 30 -5.07 -23.26 5.79
C VAL A 30 -4.21 -22.06 5.40
N LEU A 31 -4.82 -20.94 5.03
CA LEU A 31 -4.09 -19.71 4.69
C LEU A 31 -3.28 -19.20 5.88
N GLY A 32 -3.86 -19.17 7.08
CA GLY A 32 -3.14 -18.78 8.30
C GLY A 32 -1.97 -19.71 8.62
N ALA A 33 -2.20 -21.04 8.57
CA ALA A 33 -1.19 -22.03 8.92
C ALA A 33 -0.03 -22.12 7.93
N LEU A 34 -0.24 -21.79 6.66
CA LEU A 34 0.76 -21.90 5.59
C LEU A 34 1.17 -20.53 5.03
N SER A 35 0.85 -19.44 5.73
CA SER A 35 0.99 -18.07 5.21
C SER A 35 2.43 -17.73 4.79
N VAL A 36 3.40 -18.10 5.62
CA VAL A 36 4.83 -17.91 5.35
C VAL A 36 5.28 -18.76 4.17
N GLU A 37 4.90 -20.03 4.13
CA GLU A 37 5.26 -20.99 3.09
C GLU A 37 4.66 -20.60 1.73
N ILE A 38 3.43 -20.10 1.70
CA ILE A 38 2.77 -19.60 0.49
C ILE A 38 3.58 -18.46 -0.11
N LEU A 39 3.92 -17.44 0.69
CA LEU A 39 4.67 -16.28 0.20
C LEU A 39 6.11 -16.65 -0.21
N LYS A 40 6.80 -17.50 0.58
CA LYS A 40 8.13 -18.00 0.23
C LYS A 40 8.11 -18.75 -1.11
N ALA A 41 7.21 -19.72 -1.27
CA ALA A 41 7.09 -20.50 -2.49
C ALA A 41 6.65 -19.65 -3.69
N ALA A 42 5.79 -18.66 -3.47
CA ALA A 42 5.37 -17.72 -4.51
C ALA A 42 6.55 -16.85 -4.98
N GLY A 43 7.36 -16.34 -4.05
CA GLY A 43 8.53 -15.51 -4.35
C GLY A 43 9.66 -16.30 -5.03
N GLU A 44 9.93 -17.53 -4.58
CA GLU A 44 10.95 -18.40 -5.19
C GLU A 44 10.63 -18.72 -6.66
N ARG A 45 9.36 -18.95 -6.98
CA ARG A 45 8.90 -19.35 -8.33
C ARG A 45 8.42 -18.17 -9.17
N SER A 46 8.72 -16.95 -8.75
CA SER A 46 8.17 -15.71 -9.29
C SER A 46 8.66 -15.35 -10.70
N GLY A 47 9.74 -15.96 -11.17
CA GLY A 47 10.30 -15.69 -12.51
C GLY A 47 10.76 -14.24 -12.70
N GLY A 48 10.97 -13.49 -11.62
CA GLY A 48 11.44 -12.09 -11.64
C GLY A 48 10.36 -11.03 -11.40
N SER A 49 9.07 -11.39 -11.29
CA SER A 49 8.01 -10.45 -10.89
C SER A 49 7.30 -10.88 -9.62
N LEU A 50 7.21 -9.96 -8.65
CA LEU A 50 6.50 -10.17 -7.38
C LEU A 50 5.08 -9.58 -7.40
N ASP A 51 4.51 -9.28 -8.57
CA ASP A 51 3.17 -8.71 -8.68
C ASP A 51 2.09 -9.63 -8.10
N GLY A 52 2.24 -10.94 -8.24
CA GLY A 52 1.34 -11.90 -7.60
C GLY A 52 1.42 -11.86 -6.07
N VAL A 53 2.63 -11.76 -5.51
CA VAL A 53 2.85 -11.58 -4.07
C VAL A 53 2.25 -10.26 -3.59
N ALA A 54 2.47 -9.18 -4.34
CA ALA A 54 1.89 -7.87 -4.07
C ALA A 54 0.36 -7.95 -4.05
N PHE A 55 -0.24 -8.61 -5.04
CA PHE A 55 -1.68 -8.82 -5.12
C PHE A 55 -2.22 -9.58 -3.90
N LEU A 56 -1.56 -10.65 -3.49
CA LEU A 56 -2.03 -11.47 -2.37
C LEU A 56 -2.02 -10.68 -1.05
N LEU A 57 -0.96 -9.88 -0.82
CA LEU A 57 -0.86 -8.98 0.33
C LEU A 57 -1.91 -7.85 0.27
N GLN A 58 -2.09 -7.23 -0.90
CA GLN A 58 -3.12 -6.21 -1.12
C GLN A 58 -4.54 -6.74 -0.91
N SER A 59 -4.76 -8.03 -1.16
CA SER A 59 -6.06 -8.68 -1.03
C SER A 59 -6.42 -9.02 0.41
N ASP A 60 -5.55 -8.73 1.39
CA ASP A 60 -5.72 -9.19 2.78
C ASP A 60 -6.00 -10.69 2.82
N PHE A 61 -5.09 -11.49 2.25
CA PHE A 61 -5.34 -12.93 2.10
C PHE A 61 -5.55 -13.67 3.43
N LEU A 62 -5.21 -13.04 4.57
CA LEU A 62 -5.50 -13.60 5.89
C LEU A 62 -6.83 -13.13 6.47
N GLY A 63 -7.54 -12.23 5.80
CA GLY A 63 -8.76 -11.59 6.31
C GLY A 63 -8.53 -10.85 7.64
N ASP A 64 -7.28 -10.52 7.92
CA ASP A 64 -6.79 -9.87 9.11
C ASP A 64 -5.57 -9.02 8.69
N PRO A 65 -5.75 -7.70 8.55
CA PRO A 65 -4.70 -6.80 8.12
C PRO A 65 -3.43 -6.90 8.97
N ALA A 66 -3.58 -7.04 10.30
CA ALA A 66 -2.46 -7.13 11.21
C ALA A 66 -1.67 -8.43 10.98
N ALA A 67 -2.37 -9.54 10.80
CA ALA A 67 -1.75 -10.82 10.47
C ALA A 67 -1.06 -10.79 9.10
N THR A 68 -1.69 -10.22 8.06
CA THR A 68 -1.08 -10.13 6.72
C THR A 68 0.19 -9.29 6.73
N TYR A 69 0.21 -8.15 7.43
CA TYR A 69 1.43 -7.36 7.58
C TYR A 69 2.49 -8.07 8.44
N ALA A 70 2.08 -8.75 9.52
CA ALA A 70 3.01 -9.47 10.39
C ALA A 70 3.75 -10.58 9.63
N VAL A 71 3.04 -11.34 8.78
CA VAL A 71 3.68 -12.39 7.95
C VAL A 71 4.69 -11.79 6.99
N ALA A 72 4.35 -10.68 6.32
CA ALA A 72 5.29 -9.99 5.43
C ALA A 72 6.54 -9.50 6.18
N ASP A 73 6.37 -8.96 7.38
CA ASP A 73 7.44 -8.47 8.23
C ASP A 73 8.34 -9.60 8.78
N ILE A 74 7.75 -10.74 9.16
CA ILE A 74 8.48 -11.95 9.57
C ILE A 74 9.41 -12.42 8.45
N ILE A 75 8.93 -12.48 7.20
CA ILE A 75 9.77 -12.90 6.07
C ILE A 75 10.83 -11.85 5.77
N ALA A 76 10.50 -10.56 5.82
CA ALA A 76 11.45 -9.48 5.57
C ALA A 76 12.62 -9.48 6.57
N LYS A 77 12.36 -9.81 7.84
CA LYS A 77 13.34 -9.89 8.93
C LYS A 77 14.00 -11.27 9.06
N SER A 78 13.59 -12.26 8.27
CA SER A 78 14.07 -13.64 8.40
C SER A 78 15.52 -13.79 7.94
N GLU A 79 16.37 -14.43 8.74
CA GLU A 79 17.74 -14.82 8.34
C GLU A 79 17.79 -16.19 7.65
N ASP A 80 16.63 -16.74 7.26
CA ASP A 80 16.54 -17.99 6.54
C ASP A 80 16.99 -17.82 5.08
N GLU A 81 18.12 -18.45 4.74
CA GLU A 81 18.68 -18.49 3.38
C GLU A 81 17.75 -19.20 2.36
N ALA A 82 16.71 -19.92 2.82
CA ALA A 82 15.68 -20.48 1.95
C ALA A 82 14.64 -19.45 1.49
N VAL A 83 14.70 -18.20 1.96
CA VAL A 83 13.88 -17.10 1.44
C VAL A 83 14.59 -16.48 0.23
N ALA A 84 13.91 -16.43 -0.91
CA ALA A 84 14.45 -15.77 -2.11
C ALA A 84 14.88 -14.32 -1.79
N PRO A 85 16.12 -13.90 -2.13
CA PRO A 85 16.63 -12.57 -1.82
C PRO A 85 15.77 -11.43 -2.38
N GLU A 86 15.18 -11.63 -3.55
CA GLU A 86 14.28 -10.68 -4.21
C GLU A 86 13.00 -10.50 -3.38
N LEU A 87 12.43 -11.59 -2.86
CA LEU A 87 11.27 -11.55 -1.98
C LEU A 87 11.59 -10.81 -0.68
N LYS A 88 12.71 -11.14 -0.03
CA LYS A 88 13.14 -10.47 1.22
C LYS A 88 13.31 -8.96 1.01
N THR A 89 13.97 -8.57 -0.08
CA THR A 89 14.17 -7.16 -0.44
C THR A 89 12.84 -6.46 -0.71
N PHE A 90 11.97 -7.05 -1.52
CA PHE A 90 10.65 -6.50 -1.82
C PHE A 90 9.79 -6.30 -0.57
N LEU A 91 9.72 -7.30 0.32
CA LEU A 91 8.95 -7.19 1.55
C LEU A 91 9.57 -6.15 2.50
N ARG A 92 10.90 -6.12 2.62
CA ARG A 92 11.59 -5.11 3.43
C ARG A 92 11.29 -3.69 2.92
N ASP A 93 11.32 -3.47 1.62
CA ASP A 93 11.23 -2.13 1.03
C ASP A 93 9.78 -1.62 0.95
N HIS A 94 8.79 -2.52 0.95
CA HIS A 94 7.39 -2.16 0.72
C HIS A 94 6.42 -2.59 1.84
N TRP A 95 6.61 -3.75 2.46
CA TRP A 95 5.59 -4.42 3.29
C TRP A 95 5.97 -4.63 4.75
N SER A 96 7.22 -4.35 5.12
CA SER A 96 7.71 -4.47 6.49
C SER A 96 7.30 -3.28 7.37
N GLU A 97 7.46 -3.43 8.68
CA GLU A 97 7.37 -2.32 9.63
C GLU A 97 8.40 -1.22 9.31
N GLY A 98 9.60 -1.61 8.86
CA GLY A 98 10.61 -0.65 8.40
C GLY A 98 10.14 0.19 7.21
N ALA A 99 9.41 -0.43 6.26
CA ALA A 99 8.80 0.27 5.14
C ALA A 99 7.74 1.28 5.60
N TYR A 100 6.96 0.95 6.63
CA TYR A 100 6.00 1.86 7.24
C TYR A 100 6.68 3.11 7.82
N MET A 101 7.73 2.91 8.62
CA MET A 101 8.50 4.00 9.21
C MET A 101 9.14 4.90 8.16
N GLU A 102 9.68 4.30 7.09
CA GLU A 102 10.20 5.05 5.94
C GLU A 102 9.09 5.82 5.21
N GLY A 103 7.89 5.23 5.08
CA GLY A 103 6.70 5.90 4.55
C GLY A 103 6.34 7.17 5.35
N LEU A 104 6.30 7.08 6.68
CA LEU A 104 6.07 8.23 7.56
C LEU A 104 7.14 9.31 7.37
N ARG A 105 8.41 8.91 7.31
CA ARG A 105 9.54 9.83 7.11
C ARG A 105 9.42 10.57 5.78
N LEU A 106 9.07 9.88 4.71
CA LEU A 106 8.86 10.47 3.38
C LEU A 106 7.66 11.42 3.36
N GLY A 107 6.55 11.05 3.99
CA GLY A 107 5.39 11.94 4.13
C GLY A 107 5.74 13.23 4.90
N GLN A 108 6.57 13.10 5.94
CA GLN A 108 7.00 14.21 6.77
C GLN A 108 7.91 15.17 6.00
N GLU A 109 8.86 14.61 5.24
CA GLU A 109 9.76 15.35 4.36
C GLU A 109 8.97 16.09 3.27
N HIS A 110 8.02 15.41 2.64
CA HIS A 110 7.12 15.99 1.64
C HIS A 110 6.34 17.19 2.20
N TYR A 111 5.74 17.04 3.37
CA TYR A 111 5.03 18.14 4.03
C TYR A 111 5.96 19.33 4.32
N MET A 112 7.19 19.10 4.81
CA MET A 112 8.13 20.17 5.07
C MET A 112 8.54 20.90 3.78
N ASN A 113 8.74 20.17 2.69
CA ASN A 113 9.02 20.75 1.38
C ASN A 113 7.84 21.60 0.90
N LEU A 114 6.60 21.11 1.02
CA LEU A 114 5.40 21.86 0.70
C LEU A 114 5.31 23.17 1.50
N VAL A 115 5.50 23.12 2.82
CA VAL A 115 5.46 24.31 3.69
C VAL A 115 6.53 25.32 3.31
N ARG A 116 7.75 24.86 2.98
CA ARG A 116 8.82 25.76 2.47
C ARG A 116 8.39 26.43 1.18
N ILE A 117 7.84 25.69 0.21
CA ILE A 117 7.37 26.25 -1.05
C ILE A 117 6.25 27.28 -0.82
N ILE A 118 5.29 27.01 0.06
CA ILE A 118 4.20 27.95 0.35
C ILE A 118 4.72 29.23 1.01
N LYS A 119 5.60 29.09 2.02
CA LYS A 119 6.07 30.22 2.84
C LYS A 119 7.24 31.01 2.23
N TRP A 120 8.05 30.39 1.37
CA TRP A 120 9.32 30.96 0.89
C TRP A 120 9.47 30.84 -0.64
N GLY A 121 8.53 30.17 -1.33
CA GLY A 121 8.58 30.02 -2.77
C GLY A 121 8.29 31.34 -3.48
N GLU A 122 9.12 31.64 -4.49
CA GLU A 122 9.04 32.83 -5.33
C GLU A 122 8.41 32.53 -6.71
N SER A 123 7.75 31.37 -6.84
CA SER A 123 7.06 31.00 -8.07
C SER A 123 5.97 32.01 -8.40
N PRO A 124 5.82 32.44 -9.67
CA PRO A 124 4.74 33.35 -10.08
C PRO A 124 3.32 32.84 -9.77
N ILE A 125 3.15 31.53 -9.57
CA ILE A 125 1.86 30.89 -9.23
C ILE A 125 1.47 31.17 -7.76
N CYS A 126 2.43 31.57 -6.91
CA CYS A 126 2.24 31.90 -5.49
C CYS A 126 1.28 30.93 -4.77
N LEU A 127 1.75 29.72 -4.40
CA LEU A 127 0.88 28.68 -3.81
C LEU A 127 0.10 29.12 -2.55
N ARG A 128 0.55 30.17 -1.85
CA ARG A 128 -0.16 30.75 -0.72
C ARG A 128 -1.47 31.46 -1.07
N ASP A 129 -1.59 31.93 -2.32
CA ASP A 129 -2.76 32.66 -2.81
C ASP A 129 -3.83 31.72 -3.38
N LEU A 130 -3.49 30.43 -3.52
CA LEU A 130 -4.43 29.43 -4.00
C LEU A 130 -5.44 29.04 -2.90
N PRO A 131 -6.70 28.78 -3.27
CA PRO A 131 -7.65 28.13 -2.39
C PRO A 131 -7.10 26.84 -1.78
N ALA A 132 -7.34 26.62 -0.48
CA ALA A 132 -6.80 25.50 0.26
C ALA A 132 -6.99 24.12 -0.43
N PRO A 133 -8.17 23.78 -1.01
CA PRO A 133 -8.34 22.50 -1.71
C PRO A 133 -7.39 22.32 -2.91
N LEU A 134 -7.03 23.40 -3.61
CA LEU A 134 -6.05 23.32 -4.72
C LEU A 134 -4.64 23.09 -4.21
N THR A 135 -4.27 23.72 -3.09
CA THR A 135 -2.97 23.48 -2.45
C THR A 135 -2.87 22.04 -1.95
N VAL A 136 -3.94 21.49 -1.37
CA VAL A 136 -4.02 20.07 -0.99
C VAL A 136 -3.92 19.16 -2.21
N ALA A 137 -4.60 19.49 -3.32
CA ALA A 137 -4.50 18.72 -4.54
C ALA A 137 -3.08 18.69 -5.11
N ILE A 138 -2.40 19.83 -5.17
CA ILE A 138 -0.99 19.90 -5.59
C ILE A 138 -0.12 19.01 -4.70
N ALA A 139 -0.36 19.03 -3.39
CA ALA A 139 0.40 18.26 -2.42
C ALA A 139 0.16 16.76 -2.50
N TYR A 140 -1.09 16.31 -2.60
CA TYR A 140 -1.45 14.93 -2.28
C TYR A 140 -2.24 14.20 -3.39
N LEU A 141 -2.60 14.85 -4.49
CA LEU A 141 -3.20 14.16 -5.64
C LEU A 141 -2.30 13.05 -6.22
N PRO A 142 -0.96 13.19 -6.29
CA PRO A 142 -0.10 12.08 -6.71
C PRO A 142 -0.20 10.87 -5.78
N LEU A 143 -0.12 11.09 -4.47
CA LEU A 143 -0.28 10.04 -3.45
C LEU A 143 -1.64 9.35 -3.56
N TYR A 144 -2.71 10.14 -3.71
CA TYR A 144 -4.06 9.62 -3.93
C TYR A 144 -4.12 8.69 -5.16
N ARG A 145 -3.58 9.14 -6.30
CA ARG A 145 -3.58 8.35 -7.54
C ARG A 145 -2.79 7.05 -7.40
N GLU A 146 -1.68 7.07 -6.67
CA GLU A 146 -0.93 5.86 -6.36
C GLU A 146 -1.74 4.88 -5.52
N CYS A 147 -2.51 5.36 -4.55
CA CYS A 147 -3.40 4.54 -3.74
C CYS A 147 -4.54 3.94 -4.57
N VAL A 148 -5.20 4.75 -5.41
CA VAL A 148 -6.25 4.28 -6.32
C VAL A 148 -5.70 3.24 -7.30
N LYS A 149 -4.48 3.45 -7.81
CA LYS A 149 -3.81 2.52 -8.72
C LYS A 149 -3.42 1.21 -8.01
N ALA A 150 -2.91 1.28 -6.78
CA ALA A 150 -2.56 0.11 -6.00
C ALA A 150 -3.79 -0.78 -5.75
N GLY A 151 -4.95 -0.17 -5.50
CA GLY A 151 -6.19 -0.89 -5.27
C GLY A 151 -6.11 -1.85 -4.08
N GLY A 152 -7.02 -2.83 -4.03
CA GLY A 152 -7.05 -3.83 -2.98
C GLY A 152 -7.64 -3.36 -1.64
N CYS A 153 -7.59 -4.24 -0.65
CA CYS A 153 -7.98 -3.99 0.74
C CYS A 153 -6.86 -3.28 1.51
N LEU A 154 -5.61 -3.72 1.28
CA LEU A 154 -4.41 -3.23 1.95
C LEU A 154 -3.49 -2.50 1.00
N PHE A 155 -2.79 -1.49 1.52
CA PHE A 155 -1.67 -0.86 0.84
C PHE A 155 -0.35 -1.43 1.33
N SER A 156 0.71 -1.26 0.53
CA SER A 156 2.07 -1.46 1.03
C SER A 156 2.28 -0.59 2.27
N GLN A 157 3.01 -1.10 3.26
CA GLN A 157 3.31 -0.38 4.49
C GLN A 157 3.94 1.00 4.22
N ARG A 158 4.79 1.10 3.19
CA ARG A 158 5.36 2.38 2.76
C ARG A 158 4.31 3.40 2.32
N LEU A 159 3.37 2.99 1.47
CA LEU A 159 2.30 3.86 0.98
C LEU A 159 1.33 4.23 2.11
N ARG A 160 1.03 3.25 2.97
CA ARG A 160 0.24 3.44 4.18
C ARG A 160 0.85 4.48 5.14
N GLY A 161 2.17 4.43 5.38
CA GLY A 161 2.87 5.42 6.20
C GLY A 161 2.73 6.83 5.62
N GLN A 162 2.90 6.99 4.30
CA GLN A 162 2.69 8.30 3.65
C GLN A 162 1.25 8.80 3.78
N LEU A 163 0.25 7.91 3.65
CA LEU A 163 -1.16 8.24 3.83
C LEU A 163 -1.48 8.67 5.27
N VAL A 164 -0.99 7.95 6.28
CA VAL A 164 -1.17 8.32 7.69
C VAL A 164 -0.59 9.70 7.95
N GLU A 165 0.61 9.97 7.43
CA GLU A 165 1.24 11.27 7.59
C GLU A 165 0.47 12.37 6.86
N ALA A 166 0.04 12.15 5.62
CA ALA A 166 -0.79 13.10 4.89
C ALA A 166 -2.09 13.40 5.65
N ALA A 167 -2.74 12.37 6.18
CA ALA A 167 -3.99 12.51 6.90
C ALA A 167 -3.81 13.30 8.21
N ARG A 168 -2.72 13.03 8.96
CA ARG A 168 -2.31 13.79 10.15
C ARG A 168 -2.06 15.27 9.86
N ARG A 169 -1.59 15.62 8.65
CA ARG A 169 -1.35 17.01 8.24
C ARG A 169 -2.60 17.75 7.79
N LEU A 170 -3.61 17.01 7.33
CA LEU A 170 -4.86 17.58 6.83
C LEU A 170 -5.94 17.68 7.92
N GLY A 171 -5.83 16.96 9.04
CA GLY A 171 -6.74 17.14 10.17
C GLY A 171 -6.26 16.55 11.49
N ASP A 172 -6.99 16.85 12.57
CA ASP A 172 -6.64 16.46 13.95
C ASP A 172 -7.03 15.01 14.31
N ARG A 173 -7.36 14.16 13.32
CA ARG A 173 -7.72 12.77 13.59
C ARG A 173 -6.46 11.95 13.85
N VAL A 174 -6.44 11.28 15.00
CA VAL A 174 -5.49 10.20 15.28
C VAL A 174 -6.03 8.95 14.58
N PHE A 175 -5.29 8.50 13.57
CA PHE A 175 -5.54 7.21 12.94
C PHE A 175 -4.82 6.14 13.78
N ASP A 176 -5.52 5.06 14.10
CA ASP A 176 -4.95 3.92 14.78
C ASP A 176 -3.86 3.26 13.91
N GLU A 177 -2.91 2.58 14.56
CA GLU A 177 -1.79 1.87 13.94
C GLU A 177 -2.23 0.76 12.99
N VAL A 178 -3.52 0.35 13.02
CA VAL A 178 -4.14 -0.65 12.12
C VAL A 178 -5.34 -0.04 11.34
N THR A 179 -5.36 1.27 11.12
CA THR A 179 -6.39 1.88 10.25
C THR A 179 -6.36 1.25 8.86
N HIS A 180 -7.53 0.85 8.36
CA HIS A 180 -7.71 0.31 7.01
C HIS A 180 -7.28 1.36 5.97
N GLY A 181 -6.42 0.97 5.02
CA GLY A 181 -5.91 1.88 4.00
C GLY A 181 -7.02 2.64 3.26
N ARG A 182 -8.16 1.98 3.01
CA ARG A 182 -9.33 2.58 2.36
C ARG A 182 -9.89 3.79 3.10
N GLU A 183 -9.90 3.77 4.43
CA GLU A 183 -10.41 4.89 5.24
C GLU A 183 -9.51 6.12 5.10
N LEU A 184 -8.20 5.91 5.05
CA LEU A 184 -7.21 6.98 4.83
C LEU A 184 -7.36 7.62 3.45
N VAL A 185 -7.66 6.81 2.42
CA VAL A 185 -7.91 7.31 1.07
C VAL A 185 -9.18 8.14 1.02
N VAL A 186 -10.28 7.65 1.60
CA VAL A 186 -11.55 8.42 1.68
C VAL A 186 -11.35 9.72 2.46
N PHE A 187 -10.57 9.69 3.54
CA PHE A 187 -10.22 10.91 4.26
C PHE A 187 -9.49 11.92 3.37
N LEU A 188 -8.54 11.45 2.56
CA LEU A 188 -7.83 12.30 1.61
C LEU A 188 -8.76 12.83 0.50
N GLU A 189 -9.65 11.99 -0.03
CA GLU A 189 -10.65 12.37 -1.04
C GLU A 189 -11.53 13.55 -0.58
N ASN A 190 -11.94 13.57 0.69
CA ASN A 190 -12.76 14.65 1.24
C ASN A 190 -12.09 16.03 1.22
N HIS A 191 -10.77 16.08 1.06
CA HIS A 191 -10.01 17.34 0.96
C HIS A 191 -9.64 17.69 -0.49
N LEU A 192 -9.88 16.78 -1.44
CA LEU A 192 -9.58 16.98 -2.85
C LEU A 192 -10.78 17.61 -3.58
N PRO A 193 -10.56 18.52 -4.53
CA PRO A 193 -11.62 19.04 -5.39
C PRO A 193 -12.32 17.93 -6.19
N ASN A 194 -13.66 17.88 -6.12
CA ASN A 194 -14.48 16.85 -6.77
C ASN A 194 -14.19 16.66 -8.28
N PHE A 195 -13.88 17.73 -9.00
CA PHE A 195 -13.58 17.67 -10.44
C PHE A 195 -12.25 16.95 -10.76
N LEU A 196 -11.39 16.73 -9.76
CA LEU A 196 -10.16 15.93 -9.90
C LEU A 196 -10.39 14.46 -9.59
N LEU A 197 -11.46 14.13 -8.87
CA LEU A 197 -11.84 12.75 -8.50
C LEU A 197 -12.73 12.11 -9.58
N HIS A 198 -13.55 12.90 -10.25
CA HIS A 198 -14.43 12.45 -11.32
C HIS A 198 -14.06 13.16 -12.62
N PRO A 199 -13.45 12.47 -13.61
CA PRO A 199 -13.30 13.06 -14.93
C PRO A 199 -14.71 13.41 -15.47
N PRO A 200 -14.87 14.56 -16.15
CA PRO A 200 -16.16 14.94 -16.71
C PRO A 200 -16.65 13.79 -17.60
N ARG A 201 -17.87 13.32 -17.34
CA ARG A 201 -18.56 12.41 -18.26
C ARG A 201 -18.70 13.17 -19.58
N THR A 202 -17.90 12.80 -20.57
CA THR A 202 -18.06 13.25 -21.95
C THR A 202 -19.48 12.87 -22.36
N ALA A 203 -20.32 13.88 -22.58
CA ALA A 203 -21.65 13.73 -23.17
C ALA A 203 -21.52 13.39 -24.66
#